data_AF-A0A818AV62-F1
#
_entry.id   AF-A0A818AV62-F1
#
_cell.length_a   1.000
_cell.length_b   1.000
_cell.length_c   1.000
_cell.angle_alpha   90.00
_cell.angle_beta   90.00
_cell.angle_gamma   90.00
#
_symmetry.space_group_name_H-M   'P 1'
#
loop_
_entity.id
_entity.type
_entity.pdbx_description
1 polymer ?
#
loop_
_entity_poly.entity_id
_entity_poly.type
_entity_poly.pdbx_seq_one_letter_code
_entity_poly.pdbx_strand_id
1 'polypeptide(L)'
;MGICKEWILSEQDIHRKKRKIEHNRRQGQTHEDVQGRRRRRRYFKKTKFDENLPIDQVHPLNIDDQLLMTVSNWSRIHQVQYAYTTQPIHSTLELIHIPAYLASIHLITFMKQIPKFDLLDTEDRVTLAKHNLLAVVFMHVVLLYGPIADTHHEINTEDPTFQGKDWIEILAEGFYHKLTNISTRLIKILQYDRVIVKIFLLLLFTKDFCGYDISHEPSLRNSLVVLNIQNRYLETLYKYCLQHDGLTKAIILFTRALS
;
A
#
# COMPACT_ATOMS: atom_id res chain seq x y z
N MET A 1 -32.24 -6.41 -21.52
CA MET A 1 -32.24 -5.03 -20.95
C MET A 1 -33.02 -5.06 -19.64
N GLY A 2 -32.33 -5.11 -18.50
CA GLY A 2 -32.97 -5.07 -17.18
C GLY A 2 -33.18 -3.63 -16.75
N ILE A 3 -34.44 -3.21 -16.58
CA ILE A 3 -34.80 -1.86 -16.14
C ILE A 3 -34.44 -1.74 -14.65
N CYS A 4 -33.60 -0.75 -14.34
CA CYS A 4 -33.14 -0.47 -12.99
C CYS A 4 -34.33 -0.04 -12.12
N LYS A 5 -34.66 -0.83 -11.08
CA LYS A 5 -35.81 -0.60 -10.16
C LYS A 5 -35.74 0.73 -9.40
N GLU A 6 -34.63 1.46 -9.48
CA GLU A 6 -34.45 2.75 -8.80
C GLU A 6 -35.29 3.88 -9.40
N TRP A 7 -35.86 3.70 -10.59
CA TRP A 7 -36.72 4.70 -11.25
C TRP A 7 -38.21 4.62 -10.86
N ILE A 8 -38.59 3.69 -9.96
CA ILE A 8 -39.97 3.50 -9.49
C ILE A 8 -40.05 3.75 -7.99
N LEU A 9 -39.49 4.87 -7.53
CA LEU A 9 -39.77 5.37 -6.18
C LEU A 9 -40.49 6.70 -6.33
N SER A 10 -41.66 6.80 -5.72
CA SER A 10 -42.37 8.07 -5.64
C SER A 10 -41.51 9.08 -4.86
N GLU A 11 -41.67 10.38 -5.13
CA GLU A 11 -40.95 11.42 -4.36
C GLU A 11 -41.20 11.30 -2.85
N GLN A 12 -42.37 10.78 -2.46
CA GLN A 12 -42.71 10.51 -1.06
C GLN A 12 -41.82 9.42 -0.46
N ASP A 13 -41.52 8.36 -1.21
CA ASP A 13 -40.64 7.27 -0.76
C ASP A 13 -39.19 7.73 -0.62
N ILE A 14 -38.73 8.59 -1.54
CA ILE A 14 -37.41 9.21 -1.47
C ILE A 14 -37.30 10.07 -0.20
N HIS A 15 -38.32 10.88 0.10
CA HIS A 15 -38.35 11.69 1.32
C HIS A 15 -38.44 10.84 2.59
N ARG A 16 -39.18 9.73 2.56
CA ARG A 16 -39.27 8.79 3.68
C ARG A 16 -37.93 8.10 3.95
N LYS A 17 -37.22 7.68 2.90
CA LYS A 17 -35.89 7.06 2.99
C LYS A 17 -34.85 8.06 3.52
N LYS A 18 -34.84 9.30 3.03
CA LYS A 18 -33.97 10.38 3.54
C LYS A 18 -34.20 10.66 5.03
N ARG A 19 -35.47 10.75 5.48
CA ARG A 19 -35.80 10.95 6.90
C ARG A 19 -35.33 9.79 7.79
N LYS A 20 -35.45 8.55 7.31
CA LYS A 20 -35.00 7.35 8.04
C LYS A 20 -33.46 7.30 8.17
N ILE A 21 -32.74 7.66 7.12
CA ILE A 21 -31.27 7.72 7.14
C ILE A 21 -30.78 8.79 8.14
N GLU A 22 -31.36 9.99 8.11
CA GLU A 22 -30.98 11.07 9.01
C GLU A 22 -31.33 10.75 10.48
N HIS A 23 -32.45 10.06 10.74
CA HIS A 23 -32.80 9.59 12.08
C HIS A 23 -31.78 8.56 12.61
N ASN A 24 -31.41 7.57 11.78
CA ASN A 24 -30.40 6.58 12.15
C ASN A 24 -29.02 7.23 12.38
N ARG A 25 -28.66 8.26 11.61
CA ARG A 25 -27.40 9.00 11.79
C ARG A 25 -27.33 9.69 13.15
N ARG A 26 -28.43 10.29 13.61
CA ARG A 26 -28.53 10.93 14.93
C ARG A 26 -28.48 9.93 16.09
N GLN A 27 -29.09 8.76 15.91
CA GLN A 27 -29.03 7.68 16.91
C GLN A 27 -27.65 7.00 16.98
N GLY A 28 -26.93 6.90 15.86
CA GLY A 28 -25.56 6.35 15.83
C GLY A 28 -24.55 7.25 16.56
N GLN A 29 -24.61 8.56 16.34
CA GLN A 29 -23.67 9.53 16.93
C GLN A 29 -23.73 9.58 18.47
N THR A 30 -24.90 9.36 19.07
CA THR A 30 -25.06 9.38 20.53
C THR A 30 -24.49 8.13 21.21
N HIS A 31 -24.44 6.99 20.51
CA HIS A 31 -23.94 5.73 21.06
C HIS A 31 -22.41 5.58 20.95
N GLU A 32 -21.81 6.11 19.88
CA GLU A 32 -20.35 6.09 19.67
C GLU A 32 -19.59 7.03 20.62
N ASP A 33 -20.15 8.19 20.94
CA ASP A 33 -19.46 9.19 21.77
C ASP A 33 -19.29 8.74 23.25
N VAL A 34 -20.21 7.89 23.73
CA VAL A 34 -20.17 7.36 25.11
C VAL A 34 -19.29 6.11 25.24
N GLN A 35 -19.27 5.23 24.23
CA GLN A 35 -18.42 4.03 24.26
C GLN A 35 -16.96 4.32 23.86
N GLY A 36 -16.71 5.25 22.93
CA GLY A 36 -15.37 5.64 22.50
C GLY A 36 -14.53 6.28 23.62
N ARG A 37 -15.14 7.14 24.44
CA ARG A 37 -14.45 7.81 25.56
C ARG A 37 -14.09 6.86 26.70
N ARG A 38 -14.88 5.80 26.95
CA ARG A 38 -14.60 4.80 28.00
C ARG A 38 -13.48 3.82 27.59
N ARG A 39 -13.34 3.48 26.31
CA ARG A 39 -12.24 2.61 25.82
C ARG A 39 -10.89 3.33 25.78
N ARG A 40 -10.84 4.60 25.34
CA ARG A 40 -9.58 5.37 25.30
C ARG A 40 -8.96 5.61 26.69
N ARG A 41 -9.77 5.76 27.75
CA ARG A 41 -9.26 5.95 29.12
C ARG A 41 -8.68 4.68 29.76
N ARG A 42 -9.00 3.48 29.28
CA ARG A 42 -8.40 2.23 29.82
C ARG A 42 -7.06 1.88 29.16
N TYR A 43 -6.86 2.25 27.90
CA TYR A 43 -5.58 1.99 27.22
C TYR A 43 -4.49 3.01 27.56
N PHE A 44 -4.85 4.26 27.88
CA PHE A 44 -3.85 5.30 28.17
C PHE A 44 -3.28 5.26 29.60
N LYS A 45 -3.77 4.37 30.49
CA LYS A 45 -3.37 4.33 31.90
C LYS A 45 -2.39 3.20 32.26
N LYS A 46 -1.85 2.46 31.28
CA LYS A 46 -0.96 1.31 31.54
C LYS A 46 0.29 1.23 30.67
N THR A 47 0.85 2.37 30.29
CA THR A 47 2.22 2.46 29.76
C THR A 47 2.96 3.57 30.51
N LYS A 48 3.36 3.26 31.75
CA LYS A 48 4.56 3.88 32.32
C LYS A 48 5.72 3.31 31.49
N PHE A 49 6.25 4.12 30.60
CA PHE A 49 7.51 3.84 29.93
C PHE A 49 8.59 3.85 31.02
N ASP A 50 9.23 2.71 31.24
CA ASP A 50 10.47 2.64 32.00
C ASP A 50 11.57 3.27 31.14
N GLU A 51 12.05 4.45 31.53
CA GLU A 51 13.11 5.19 30.83
C GLU A 51 14.53 4.63 31.09
N ASN A 52 14.64 3.46 31.72
CA ASN A 52 15.92 2.87 32.14
C ASN A 52 16.21 1.52 31.47
N LEU A 53 15.95 1.39 30.16
CA LEU A 53 16.43 0.25 29.39
C LEU A 53 17.87 0.52 28.93
N PRO A 54 18.86 -0.30 29.34
CA PRO A 54 20.23 -0.15 28.88
C PRO A 54 20.27 -0.32 27.36
N ILE A 55 20.80 0.69 26.66
CA ILE A 55 20.88 0.77 25.19
C ILE A 55 21.94 -0.17 24.61
N ASP A 56 22.79 -0.76 25.46
CA ASP A 56 23.86 -1.63 25.01
C ASP A 56 23.39 -3.09 24.91
N GLN A 57 23.58 -3.66 23.72
CA GLN A 57 23.22 -5.02 23.27
C GLN A 57 21.87 -5.19 22.59
N VAL A 58 21.46 -4.26 21.73
CA VAL A 58 20.63 -4.65 20.58
C VAL A 58 21.57 -5.23 19.53
N HIS A 59 21.66 -6.56 19.46
CA HIS A 59 22.30 -7.27 18.34
C HIS A 59 21.83 -6.66 17.00
N PRO A 60 22.71 -6.53 15.98
CA PRO A 60 22.29 -6.10 14.66
C PRO A 60 21.09 -6.93 14.26
N LEU A 61 19.98 -6.23 14.02
CA LEU A 61 18.69 -6.82 13.73
C LEU A 61 18.91 -7.78 12.56
N ASN A 62 18.80 -9.09 12.81
CA ASN A 62 18.65 -10.09 11.76
C ASN A 62 17.25 -9.88 11.16
N ILE A 63 17.06 -8.73 10.50
CA ILE A 63 16.00 -8.52 9.52
C ILE A 63 16.29 -9.64 8.55
N ASP A 64 15.52 -10.74 8.64
CA ASP A 64 15.76 -11.99 7.92
C ASP A 64 16.56 -11.67 6.67
N ASP A 65 17.86 -12.00 6.66
CA ASP A 65 18.72 -11.71 5.50
C ASP A 65 18.06 -12.27 4.23
N GLN A 66 17.26 -13.32 4.40
CA GLN A 66 16.33 -13.88 3.44
C GLN A 66 15.36 -12.87 2.82
N LEU A 67 14.73 -11.99 3.59
CA LEU A 67 13.76 -10.96 3.17
C LEU A 67 14.45 -9.78 2.46
N LEU A 68 15.65 -9.41 2.90
CA LEU A 68 16.51 -8.45 2.20
C LEU A 68 16.99 -9.00 0.84
N MET A 69 17.35 -10.30 0.82
CA MET A 69 17.81 -11.04 -0.35
C MET A 69 16.69 -11.31 -1.36
N THR A 70 15.47 -11.62 -0.94
CA THR A 70 14.35 -11.86 -1.87
C THR A 70 13.95 -10.63 -2.67
N VAL A 71 14.05 -9.43 -2.08
CA VAL A 71 13.82 -8.19 -2.82
C VAL A 71 15.01 -7.85 -3.72
N SER A 72 16.25 -8.19 -3.35
CA SER A 72 17.40 -8.02 -4.27
C SER A 72 17.32 -8.96 -5.49
N ASN A 73 16.64 -10.10 -5.33
CA ASN A 73 16.31 -11.02 -6.41
C ASN A 73 15.16 -10.53 -7.30
N TRP A 74 14.56 -9.35 -7.07
CA TRP A 74 13.57 -8.80 -8.00
C TRP A 74 14.15 -8.77 -9.41
N SER A 75 15.34 -8.19 -9.59
CA SER A 75 16.09 -8.11 -10.86
C SER A 75 16.27 -9.46 -11.57
N ARG A 76 16.31 -10.58 -10.83
CA ARG A 76 16.42 -11.94 -11.39
C ARG A 76 15.09 -12.52 -11.86
N ILE A 77 13.96 -12.12 -11.27
CA ILE A 77 12.62 -12.52 -11.73
C ILE A 77 12.37 -11.94 -13.13
N HIS A 78 12.88 -10.73 -13.42
CA HIS A 78 12.78 -10.10 -14.75
C HIS A 78 13.40 -10.97 -15.87
N GLN A 79 14.48 -11.72 -15.60
CA GLN A 79 15.15 -12.52 -16.63
C GLN A 79 14.32 -13.69 -17.19
N VAL A 80 13.37 -14.22 -16.42
CA VAL A 80 12.55 -15.37 -16.85
C VAL A 80 11.39 -14.94 -17.76
N GLN A 81 11.04 -13.65 -17.80
CA GLN A 81 9.82 -13.16 -18.46
C GLN A 81 10.06 -12.48 -19.83
N TYR A 82 11.31 -12.26 -20.24
CA TYR A 82 11.66 -11.71 -21.56
C TYR A 82 11.12 -12.51 -22.76
N ALA A 83 10.63 -13.74 -22.56
CA ALA A 83 10.02 -14.53 -23.61
C ALA A 83 8.64 -14.00 -24.09
N TYR A 84 8.00 -13.08 -23.36
CA TYR A 84 6.62 -12.65 -23.65
C TYR A 84 6.46 -11.22 -24.19
N THR A 85 7.53 -10.41 -24.32
CA THR A 85 7.40 -8.94 -24.52
C THR A 85 7.93 -8.38 -25.84
N THR A 86 8.40 -9.17 -26.80
CA THR A 86 8.83 -8.62 -28.11
C THR A 86 7.68 -8.31 -29.07
N GLN A 87 6.43 -8.19 -28.60
CA GLN A 87 5.33 -7.75 -29.45
C GLN A 87 5.26 -6.21 -29.47
N PRO A 88 5.13 -5.59 -30.64
CA PRO A 88 4.97 -4.13 -30.74
C PRO A 88 3.71 -3.69 -30.00
N ILE A 89 3.81 -2.59 -29.24
CA ILE A 89 2.67 -2.01 -28.52
C ILE A 89 1.66 -1.49 -29.54
N HIS A 90 0.48 -2.10 -29.60
CA HIS A 90 -0.57 -1.80 -30.55
C HIS A 90 -1.65 -0.86 -30.00
N SER A 91 -1.69 -0.63 -28.68
CA SER A 91 -2.66 0.28 -28.07
C SER A 91 -2.18 0.97 -26.79
N THR A 92 -2.75 2.13 -26.48
CA THR A 92 -2.53 2.86 -25.22
C THR A 92 -2.97 2.06 -23.99
N LEU A 93 -3.83 1.06 -24.17
CA LEU A 93 -4.29 0.16 -23.10
C LEU A 93 -3.19 -0.83 -22.67
N GLU A 94 -2.35 -1.26 -23.62
CA GLU A 94 -1.23 -2.16 -23.37
C GLU A 94 -0.16 -1.51 -22.47
N LEU A 95 -0.08 -0.16 -22.48
CA LEU A 95 0.77 0.63 -21.58
C LEU A 95 0.41 0.46 -20.11
N ILE A 96 -0.86 0.14 -19.80
CA ILE A 96 -1.30 -0.15 -18.43
C ILE A 96 -1.16 -1.64 -18.14
N HIS A 97 -1.50 -2.49 -19.10
CA HIS A 97 -1.57 -3.95 -18.89
C HIS A 97 -0.20 -4.56 -18.60
N ILE A 98 0.86 -4.18 -19.31
CA ILE A 98 2.19 -4.76 -19.12
C ILE A 98 2.73 -4.42 -17.72
N PRO A 99 2.79 -3.14 -17.27
CA PRO A 99 3.22 -2.81 -15.92
C PRO A 99 2.31 -3.42 -14.85
N ALA A 100 0.99 -3.46 -15.08
CA ALA A 100 0.05 -4.07 -14.13
C ALA A 100 0.29 -5.57 -13.97
N TYR A 101 0.52 -6.29 -15.07
CA TYR A 101 0.81 -7.71 -15.08
C TYR A 101 2.14 -8.02 -14.38
N LEU A 102 3.21 -7.30 -14.74
CA LEU A 102 4.52 -7.48 -14.12
C LEU A 102 4.47 -7.18 -12.62
N ALA A 103 3.88 -6.06 -12.23
CA ALA A 103 3.69 -5.73 -10.82
C ALA A 103 2.82 -6.76 -10.09
N SER A 104 1.81 -7.36 -10.74
CA SER A 104 1.00 -8.44 -10.16
C SER A 104 1.84 -9.67 -9.84
N ILE A 105 2.66 -10.11 -10.78
CA ILE A 105 3.52 -11.28 -10.59
C ILE A 105 4.56 -11.01 -9.51
N HIS A 106 5.16 -9.83 -9.54
CA HIS A 106 6.12 -9.39 -8.54
C HIS A 106 5.50 -9.33 -7.14
N LEU A 107 4.29 -8.78 -7.02
CA LEU A 107 3.56 -8.74 -5.76
C LEU A 107 3.26 -10.15 -5.25
N ILE A 108 2.71 -11.03 -6.09
CA ILE A 108 2.39 -12.41 -5.72
C ILE A 108 3.66 -13.15 -5.27
N THR A 109 4.75 -12.99 -6.00
CA THR A 109 6.03 -13.63 -5.68
C THR A 109 6.59 -13.10 -4.36
N PHE A 110 6.56 -11.79 -4.14
CA PHE A 110 6.95 -11.16 -2.90
C PHE A 110 6.11 -11.63 -1.71
N MET A 111 4.77 -11.68 -1.85
CA MET A 111 3.88 -12.17 -0.80
C MET A 111 4.18 -13.62 -0.41
N LYS A 112 4.46 -14.49 -1.39
CA LYS A 112 4.84 -15.89 -1.14
C LYS A 112 6.16 -16.03 -0.37
N GLN A 113 7.02 -15.02 -0.41
CA GLN A 113 8.31 -15.04 0.28
C GLN A 113 8.20 -14.54 1.72
N ILE A 114 7.05 -14.01 2.14
CA ILE A 114 6.80 -13.54 3.51
C ILE A 114 6.37 -14.74 4.35
N PRO A 115 7.19 -15.27 5.29
CA PRO A 115 6.86 -16.50 6.00
C PRO A 115 5.55 -16.42 6.80
N LYS A 116 5.20 -15.22 7.27
CA LYS A 116 3.94 -14.99 8.00
C LYS A 116 2.71 -14.95 7.12
N PHE A 117 2.89 -14.74 5.82
CA PHE A 117 1.78 -14.78 4.87
C PHE A 117 1.21 -16.19 4.74
N ASP A 118 2.01 -17.21 5.07
CA ASP A 118 1.56 -18.59 5.15
C ASP A 118 0.60 -18.88 6.32
N LEU A 119 0.48 -17.96 7.28
CA LEU A 119 -0.48 -18.06 8.38
C LEU A 119 -1.90 -17.63 7.98
N LEU A 120 -2.06 -16.96 6.84
CA LEU A 120 -3.35 -16.53 6.32
C LEU A 120 -3.99 -17.65 5.50
N ASP A 121 -5.32 -17.72 5.47
CA ASP A 121 -6.01 -18.63 4.55
C ASP A 121 -5.92 -18.12 3.10
N THR A 122 -6.14 -19.02 2.14
CA THR A 122 -6.00 -18.72 0.72
C THR A 122 -6.90 -17.55 0.27
N GLU A 123 -8.09 -17.39 0.85
CA GLU A 123 -9.02 -16.33 0.47
C GLU A 123 -8.54 -14.97 0.99
N ASP A 124 -8.07 -14.90 2.23
CA ASP A 124 -7.48 -13.68 2.81
C ASP A 124 -6.21 -13.27 2.06
N ARG A 125 -5.36 -14.22 1.65
CA ARG A 125 -4.17 -13.94 0.82
C ARG A 125 -4.54 -13.33 -0.52
N VAL A 126 -5.52 -13.90 -1.21
CA VAL A 126 -5.99 -13.39 -2.52
C VAL A 126 -6.64 -12.02 -2.34
N THR A 127 -7.42 -11.84 -1.28
CA THR A 127 -8.06 -10.56 -0.95
C THR A 127 -7.01 -9.48 -0.72
N LEU A 128 -5.99 -9.75 0.09
CA LEU A 128 -4.87 -8.82 0.30
C LEU A 128 -4.09 -8.55 -0.98
N ALA A 129 -3.85 -9.56 -1.82
CA ALA A 129 -3.19 -9.38 -3.11
C ALA A 129 -3.94 -8.37 -3.99
N LYS A 130 -5.27 -8.53 -4.11
CA LYS A 130 -6.13 -7.66 -4.91
C LYS A 130 -6.16 -6.23 -4.39
N HIS A 131 -6.38 -6.04 -3.09
CA HIS A 131 -6.46 -4.71 -2.48
C HIS A 131 -5.16 -3.91 -2.64
N ASN A 132 -4.02 -4.61 -2.61
CA ASN A 132 -2.71 -3.96 -2.61
C ASN A 132 -2.04 -3.93 -3.97
N LEU A 133 -2.61 -4.61 -4.97
CA LEU A 133 -2.06 -4.66 -6.31
C LEU A 133 -1.86 -3.27 -6.89
N LEU A 134 -2.88 -2.42 -6.79
CA LEU A 134 -2.82 -1.08 -7.35
C LEU A 134 -1.73 -0.24 -6.66
N ALA A 135 -1.60 -0.31 -5.34
CA ALA A 135 -0.55 0.39 -4.60
C ALA A 135 0.85 -0.07 -5.04
N VAL A 136 1.03 -1.37 -5.28
CA VAL A 136 2.32 -1.92 -5.71
C VAL A 136 2.63 -1.56 -7.16
N VAL A 137 1.63 -1.55 -8.05
CA VAL A 137 1.76 -1.01 -9.41
C VAL A 137 2.23 0.44 -9.35
N PHE A 138 1.58 1.28 -8.53
CA PHE A 138 1.98 2.67 -8.38
C PHE A 138 3.40 2.82 -7.84
N MET A 139 3.76 2.07 -6.79
CA MET A 139 5.13 2.09 -6.26
C MET A 139 6.14 1.64 -7.31
N HIS A 140 5.81 0.65 -8.13
CA HIS A 140 6.68 0.21 -9.22
C HIS A 140 6.85 1.31 -10.27
N VAL A 141 5.77 1.96 -10.73
CA VAL A 141 5.83 3.09 -11.67
C VAL A 141 6.68 4.25 -11.11
N VAL A 142 6.56 4.53 -9.81
CA VAL A 142 7.40 5.53 -9.11
C VAL A 142 8.87 5.14 -9.13
N LEU A 143 9.18 3.85 -8.90
CA LEU A 143 10.55 3.33 -8.90
C LEU A 143 11.21 3.38 -10.29
N LEU A 144 10.41 3.26 -11.35
CA LEU A 144 10.87 3.37 -12.74
C LEU A 144 11.03 4.82 -13.21
N TYR A 145 10.52 5.80 -12.46
CA TYR A 145 10.49 7.20 -12.89
C TYR A 145 11.87 7.86 -12.78
N GLY A 146 12.40 8.31 -13.92
CA GLY A 146 13.58 9.14 -14.07
C GLY A 146 13.19 10.63 -14.19
N PRO A 147 13.26 11.42 -13.11
CA PRO A 147 12.73 12.80 -13.09
C PRO A 147 13.49 13.78 -13.99
N ILE A 148 14.74 13.46 -14.38
CA ILE A 148 15.57 14.34 -15.23
C ILE A 148 15.07 14.32 -16.68
N ALA A 149 14.77 13.11 -17.19
CA ALA A 149 14.36 12.92 -18.57
C ALA A 149 12.83 12.81 -18.72
N ASP A 150 12.09 12.83 -17.61
CA ASP A 150 10.66 12.57 -17.55
C ASP A 150 10.28 11.24 -18.23
N THR A 151 11.00 10.17 -17.86
CA THR A 151 10.84 8.83 -18.44
C THR A 151 10.55 7.79 -17.38
N HIS A 152 9.86 6.72 -17.76
CA HIS A 152 9.67 5.53 -16.95
C HIS A 152 10.28 4.34 -17.68
N HIS A 153 11.36 3.79 -17.13
CA HIS A 153 12.02 2.61 -17.67
C HIS A 153 12.84 1.91 -16.59
N GLU A 154 13.06 0.61 -16.75
CA GLU A 154 13.93 -0.14 -15.86
C GLU A 154 15.38 -0.05 -16.34
N ILE A 155 16.28 0.38 -15.47
CA ILE A 155 17.69 0.59 -15.82
C ILE A 155 18.35 -0.77 -16.08
N ASN A 156 19.15 -0.85 -17.14
CA ASN A 156 19.85 -2.08 -17.59
C ASN A 156 18.91 -3.16 -18.16
N THR A 157 17.75 -2.76 -18.68
CA THR A 157 16.85 -3.63 -19.43
C THR A 157 16.67 -3.09 -20.85
N GLU A 158 16.23 -3.94 -21.77
CA GLU A 158 15.79 -3.53 -23.11
C GLU A 158 14.30 -3.14 -23.14
N ASP A 159 13.71 -2.87 -21.97
CA ASP A 159 12.29 -2.58 -21.87
C ASP A 159 11.94 -1.24 -22.53
N PRO A 160 10.70 -1.10 -23.06
CA PRO A 160 10.26 0.15 -23.64
C PRO A 160 10.39 1.31 -22.66
N THR A 161 10.96 2.42 -23.13
CA THR A 161 10.99 3.65 -22.34
C THR A 161 9.72 4.44 -22.59
N PHE A 162 8.93 4.63 -21.53
CA PHE A 162 7.74 5.49 -21.59
C PHE A 162 8.10 6.91 -21.24
N GLN A 163 7.61 7.88 -22.01
CA GLN A 163 7.77 9.30 -21.72
C GLN A 163 6.58 9.81 -20.92
N GLY A 164 6.77 10.90 -20.17
CA GLY A 164 5.69 11.54 -19.42
C GLY A 164 4.47 11.90 -20.27
N LYS A 165 4.69 12.29 -21.53
CA LYS A 165 3.60 12.56 -22.50
C LYS A 165 2.69 11.34 -22.72
N ASP A 166 3.25 10.13 -22.69
CA ASP A 166 2.48 8.90 -22.90
C ASP A 166 1.57 8.66 -21.68
N TRP A 167 2.07 8.97 -20.47
CA TRP A 167 1.26 8.92 -19.25
C TRP A 167 0.23 10.04 -19.15
N ILE A 168 0.52 11.24 -19.68
CA ILE A 168 -0.44 12.34 -19.76
C ILE A 168 -1.64 11.95 -20.63
N GLU A 169 -1.41 11.25 -21.75
CA GLU A 169 -2.48 10.74 -22.61
C GLU A 169 -3.39 9.75 -21.86
N ILE A 170 -2.81 8.90 -21.02
CA ILE A 170 -3.54 7.85 -20.28
C ILE A 170 -4.27 8.41 -19.05
N LEU A 171 -3.59 9.22 -18.23
CA LEU A 171 -4.04 9.61 -16.90
C LEU A 171 -4.67 11.00 -16.85
N ALA A 172 -4.58 11.77 -17.94
CA ALA A 172 -4.75 13.20 -18.00
C ALA A 172 -3.66 13.98 -17.24
N GLU A 173 -3.33 15.16 -17.78
CA GLU A 173 -2.25 16.04 -17.32
C GLU A 173 -2.34 16.37 -15.81
N GLY A 174 -3.54 16.71 -15.33
CA GLY A 174 -3.74 17.09 -13.94
C GLY A 174 -3.47 15.96 -12.94
N PHE A 175 -3.73 14.70 -13.30
CA PHE A 175 -3.40 13.55 -12.45
C PHE A 175 -1.92 13.21 -12.56
N TYR A 176 -1.36 13.25 -13.79
CA TYR A 176 0.05 13.02 -14.04
C TYR A 176 0.96 13.92 -13.19
N HIS A 177 0.69 15.23 -13.14
CA HIS A 177 1.49 16.15 -12.33
C HIS A 177 1.40 15.88 -10.82
N LYS A 178 0.23 15.44 -10.33
CA LYS A 178 0.10 15.01 -8.93
C LYS A 178 0.93 13.76 -8.68
N LEU A 179 0.86 12.78 -9.58
CA LEU A 179 1.61 11.53 -9.51
C LEU A 179 3.12 11.77 -9.55
N THR A 180 3.63 12.59 -10.47
CA THR A 180 5.07 12.89 -10.58
C THR A 180 5.59 13.70 -9.40
N ASN A 181 4.80 14.61 -8.84
CA ASN A 181 5.17 15.30 -7.59
C ASN A 181 5.28 14.31 -6.42
N ILE A 182 4.33 13.38 -6.27
CA ILE A 182 4.41 12.30 -5.28
C ILE A 182 5.64 11.43 -5.54
N SER A 183 5.85 11.02 -6.79
CA SER A 183 6.96 10.17 -7.22
C SER A 183 8.31 10.81 -6.89
N THR A 184 8.48 12.09 -7.20
CA THR A 184 9.71 12.83 -6.90
C THR A 184 9.99 12.93 -5.40
N ARG A 185 8.95 13.10 -4.58
CA ARG A 185 9.09 13.10 -3.12
C ARG A 185 9.46 11.72 -2.60
N LEU A 186 8.81 10.67 -3.10
CA LEU A 186 9.11 9.30 -2.75
C LEU A 186 10.55 8.97 -3.15
N ILE A 187 10.97 9.20 -4.39
CA ILE A 187 12.35 8.95 -4.89
C ILE A 187 13.40 9.58 -3.97
N LYS A 188 13.18 10.82 -3.50
CA LYS A 188 14.09 11.47 -2.54
C LYS A 188 14.19 10.70 -1.21
N ILE A 189 13.09 10.12 -0.74
CA ILE A 189 13.10 9.22 0.43
C ILE A 189 13.82 7.90 0.08
N LEU A 190 13.57 7.32 -1.11
CA LEU A 190 14.19 6.05 -1.53
C LEU A 190 15.71 6.17 -1.70
N GLN A 191 16.19 7.31 -2.16
CA GLN A 191 17.63 7.61 -2.30
C GLN A 191 18.33 7.67 -0.95
N TYR A 192 17.61 7.99 0.13
CA TYR A 192 18.15 8.01 1.48
C TYR A 192 18.35 6.58 2.00
N ASP A 193 17.34 5.72 1.89
CA ASP A 193 17.45 4.32 2.32
C ASP A 193 16.46 3.37 1.60
N ARG A 194 17.01 2.35 0.93
CA ARG A 194 16.23 1.32 0.22
C ARG A 194 15.47 0.38 1.17
N VAL A 195 15.92 0.22 2.41
CA VAL A 195 15.25 -0.64 3.42
C VAL A 195 13.92 -0.04 3.83
N ILE A 196 13.83 1.28 3.95
CA ILE A 196 12.59 1.99 4.27
C ILE A 196 11.50 1.63 3.25
N VAL A 197 11.83 1.59 1.96
CA VAL A 197 10.92 1.22 0.86
C VAL A 197 10.36 -0.19 1.01
N LYS A 198 11.24 -1.14 1.35
CA LYS A 198 10.86 -2.54 1.53
C LYS A 198 9.86 -2.68 2.67
N ILE A 199 10.03 -1.90 3.73
CA ILE A 199 9.11 -1.96 4.85
C ILE A 199 7.84 -1.14 4.59
N PHE A 200 7.91 -0.06 3.82
CA PHE A 200 6.70 0.60 3.29
C PHE A 200 5.85 -0.37 2.46
N LEU A 201 6.46 -1.16 1.57
CA LEU A 201 5.75 -2.20 0.81
C LEU A 201 5.11 -3.26 1.72
N LEU A 202 5.72 -3.56 2.87
CA LEU A 202 5.13 -4.44 3.88
C LEU A 202 3.96 -3.78 4.64
N LEU A 203 4.01 -2.46 4.84
CA LEU A 203 2.92 -1.68 5.43
C LEU A 203 1.75 -1.50 4.45
N LEU A 204 2.03 -1.56 3.15
CA LEU A 204 0.99 -1.54 2.12
C LEU A 204 0.07 -2.76 2.22
N PHE A 205 0.38 -3.84 2.95
CA PHE A 205 -0.54 -4.95 3.18
C PHE A 205 -1.70 -4.62 4.14
N THR A 206 -2.39 -3.48 3.97
CA THR A 206 -3.57 -3.11 4.75
C THR A 206 -4.81 -3.14 3.87
N LYS A 207 -5.90 -3.69 4.41
CA LYS A 207 -7.20 -3.78 3.72
C LYS A 207 -7.69 -2.40 3.25
N ASP A 208 -7.30 -1.34 3.96
CA ASP A 208 -7.85 -0.01 3.78
C ASP A 208 -6.88 0.99 3.12
N PHE A 209 -5.70 0.56 2.66
CA PHE A 209 -4.70 1.50 2.13
C PHE A 209 -5.23 2.32 0.96
N CYS A 210 -5.87 1.66 -0.01
CA CYS A 210 -6.34 2.33 -1.21
C CYS A 210 -7.69 3.01 -1.05
N GLY A 211 -8.34 2.95 0.12
CA GLY A 211 -9.60 3.66 0.40
C GLY A 211 -10.77 3.33 -0.54
N TYR A 212 -10.64 2.32 -1.40
CA TYR A 212 -11.73 1.86 -2.25
C TYR A 212 -12.69 1.07 -1.39
N ASP A 213 -13.85 1.66 -1.10
CA ASP A 213 -15.00 0.97 -0.55
C ASP A 213 -15.59 0.08 -1.65
N ILE A 214 -14.92 -1.05 -1.92
CA ILE A 214 -15.46 -2.10 -2.76
C ILE A 214 -16.49 -2.82 -1.89
N SER A 215 -17.67 -2.21 -1.77
CA SER A 215 -18.82 -2.69 -0.98
C SER A 215 -19.26 -4.13 -1.30
N HIS A 216 -18.71 -4.74 -2.35
CA HIS A 216 -18.94 -6.11 -2.78
C HIS A 216 -17.77 -7.07 -2.54
N GLU A 217 -16.62 -6.60 -2.05
CA GLU A 217 -15.49 -7.50 -1.79
C GLU A 217 -15.58 -8.19 -0.43
N PRO A 218 -15.19 -9.48 -0.36
CA PRO A 218 -15.21 -10.23 0.88
C PRO A 218 -14.33 -9.54 1.92
N SER A 219 -14.87 -9.40 3.13
CA SER A 219 -14.07 -8.95 4.26
C SER A 219 -13.02 -10.01 4.59
N LEU A 220 -11.83 -9.55 5.02
CA LEU A 220 -10.84 -10.44 5.61
C LEU A 220 -11.48 -11.26 6.72
N ARG A 221 -11.40 -12.59 6.62
CA ARG A 221 -11.93 -13.52 7.61
C ARG A 221 -11.18 -13.35 8.93
N ASN A 222 -9.87 -13.13 8.87
CA ASN A 222 -9.02 -12.95 10.04
C ASN A 222 -8.23 -11.63 10.03
N SER A 223 -8.96 -10.51 10.08
CA SER A 223 -8.38 -9.17 10.11
C SER A 223 -7.40 -8.94 11.28
N LEU A 224 -7.56 -9.65 12.40
CA LEU A 224 -6.67 -9.53 13.55
C LEU A 224 -5.28 -10.10 13.27
N VAL A 225 -5.17 -11.24 12.57
CA VAL A 225 -3.87 -11.82 12.19
C VAL A 225 -3.14 -10.88 11.24
N VAL A 226 -3.85 -10.33 10.25
CA VAL A 226 -3.30 -9.34 9.33
C VAL A 226 -2.77 -8.11 10.09
N LEU A 227 -3.55 -7.55 11.01
CA LEU A 227 -3.13 -6.42 11.85
C LEU A 227 -1.90 -6.75 12.71
N ASN A 228 -1.83 -7.94 13.28
CA ASN A 228 -0.67 -8.37 14.07
C ASN A 228 0.60 -8.50 13.21
N ILE A 229 0.47 -9.02 11.99
CA ILE A 229 1.57 -9.12 11.03
C ILE A 229 2.06 -7.70 10.68
N GLN A 230 1.16 -6.78 10.38
CA GLN A 230 1.47 -5.37 10.08
C GLN A 230 2.18 -4.68 11.24
N ASN A 231 1.63 -4.75 12.45
CA ASN A 231 2.21 -4.13 13.63
C ASN A 231 3.65 -4.60 13.86
N ARG A 232 3.91 -5.87 13.61
CA ARG A 232 5.26 -6.42 13.73
C ARG A 232 6.23 -5.85 12.68
N TYR A 233 5.78 -5.63 11.45
CA TYR A 233 6.60 -4.96 10.43
C TYR A 233 6.79 -3.47 10.70
N LEU A 234 5.76 -2.79 11.20
CA LEU A 234 5.84 -1.39 11.62
C LEU A 234 6.85 -1.22 12.77
N GLU A 235 6.82 -2.12 13.75
CA GLU A 235 7.78 -2.15 14.86
C GLU A 235 9.21 -2.40 14.34
N THR A 236 9.39 -3.32 13.39
CA THR A 236 10.70 -3.55 12.75
C THR A 236 11.21 -2.30 12.04
N LEU A 237 10.37 -1.59 11.28
CA LEU A 237 10.75 -0.32 10.65
C LEU A 237 11.15 0.73 11.70
N TYR A 238 10.39 0.83 12.78
CA TYR A 238 10.64 1.81 13.81
C TYR A 238 12.00 1.57 14.48
N LYS A 239 12.27 0.30 14.83
CA LYS A 239 13.58 -0.10 15.39
C LYS A 239 14.72 0.14 14.40
N TYR A 240 14.52 -0.19 13.13
CA TYR A 240 15.51 0.06 12.08
C TYR A 240 15.85 1.55 11.97
N CYS A 241 14.85 2.41 11.84
CA CYS A 241 15.05 3.86 11.78
C CYS A 241 15.68 4.40 13.07
N LEU A 242 15.27 3.90 14.24
CA LEU A 242 15.83 4.31 15.53
C LEU A 242 17.33 3.98 15.62
N GLN A 243 17.74 2.81 15.14
CA GLN A 243 19.13 2.37 15.13
C GLN A 243 20.01 3.13 14.14
N HIS A 244 19.51 3.36 12.92
CA HIS A 244 20.30 3.99 11.86
C HIS A 244 20.31 5.51 11.92
N ASP A 245 19.18 6.14 12.22
CA ASP A 245 19.01 7.58 12.12
C ASP A 245 18.90 8.28 13.48
N GLY A 246 18.74 7.52 14.57
CA GLY A 246 18.46 8.03 15.90
C GLY A 246 17.00 8.47 16.08
N LEU A 247 16.62 8.70 17.34
CA LEU A 247 15.21 8.90 17.74
C LEU A 247 14.52 10.05 17.01
N THR A 248 15.17 11.22 16.93
CA THR A 248 14.57 12.42 16.35
C THR A 248 14.26 12.26 14.87
N LYS A 249 15.20 11.72 14.09
CA LYS A 249 15.00 11.48 12.65
C LYS A 249 14.01 10.33 12.42
N ALA A 250 14.07 9.26 13.21
CA ALA A 250 13.13 8.16 13.13
C ALA A 250 11.68 8.64 13.31
N ILE A 251 11.43 9.51 14.30
CA ILE A 251 10.11 10.12 14.50
C ILE A 251 9.72 10.92 13.26
N ILE A 252 10.57 11.83 12.76
CA ILE A 252 10.27 12.66 11.58
C ILE A 252 9.94 11.81 10.35
N LEU A 253 10.71 10.75 10.10
CA LEU A 253 10.47 9.83 9.00
C LEU A 253 9.11 9.13 9.15
N PHE A 254 8.78 8.65 10.34
CA PHE A 254 7.49 8.02 10.63
C PHE A 254 6.31 8.97 10.50
N THR A 255 6.42 10.20 11.01
CA THR A 255 5.30 11.17 10.89
C THR A 255 5.09 11.55 9.43
N ARG A 256 6.16 11.72 8.65
CA ARG A 256 6.07 12.02 7.20
C ARG A 256 5.59 10.84 6.38
N ALA A 257 5.89 9.62 6.80
CA ALA A 257 5.42 8.40 6.17
C ALA A 257 3.91 8.20 6.29
N LEU A 258 3.33 8.66 7.41
CA LEU A 258 1.94 8.43 7.79
C LEU A 258 1.02 9.63 7.53
N SER A 259 1.56 10.78 7.10
CA SER A 259 0.84 12.03 6.82
C SER A 259 0.58 12.23 5.33
#